data_AF-A0A2V6KV18-F1
#
_entry.id   AF-A0A2V6KV18-F1
#
_cell.length_a   1.000
_cell.length_b   1.000
_cell.length_c   1.000
_cell.angle_alpha   90.00
_cell.angle_beta   90.00
_cell.angle_gamma   90.00
#
_symmetry.space_group_name_H-M   'P 1'
#
loop_
_entity.id
_entity.type
_entity.pdbx_description
1 polymer ?
#
loop_
_entity_poly.entity_id
_entity_poly.type
_entity_poly.pdbx_seq_one_letter_code
_entity_poly.pdbx_strand_id
1 'polypeptide(L)'
;MLFPFFQVTRPPRLKAIKMWDRWFTTNLACAVAYDVAIVYFCGWAGFLYLVFAFFFSIGLHPVGARWIQEHYTYDFDQETFSYYGPINRVALNMGYHNEHHDLPSVPWNNLRKLRAMAPEFYENLKYHSSWSRLLFQFVFDKRYSLYSRVERMKEKAASQAAPGMRDSRTGNLDLSARPISF
;
A
#
# COMPACT_ATOMS: atom_id res chain seq x y z
N MET A 1 -10.88 0.02 11.35
CA MET A 1 -10.40 0.63 12.62
C MET A 1 -9.71 -0.34 13.59
N LEU A 2 -9.97 -1.66 13.55
CA LEU A 2 -9.27 -2.63 14.42
C LEU A 2 -7.86 -3.05 13.94
N PHE A 3 -7.39 -2.48 12.83
CA PHE A 3 -6.10 -2.82 12.23
C PHE A 3 -4.91 -2.73 13.21
N PRO A 4 -4.78 -1.70 14.07
CA PRO A 4 -3.70 -1.63 15.05
C PRO A 4 -3.69 -2.81 16.03
N PHE A 5 -4.87 -3.24 16.48
CA PHE A 5 -4.99 -4.40 17.37
C PHE A 5 -4.47 -5.67 16.71
N PHE A 6 -4.84 -5.91 15.44
CA PHE A 6 -4.33 -7.05 14.68
C PHE A 6 -2.81 -6.96 14.44
N GLN A 7 -2.26 -5.76 14.21
CA GLN A 7 -0.82 -5.58 14.05
C GLN A 7 -0.05 -5.91 15.33
N VAL A 8 -0.54 -5.57 16.52
CA VAL A 8 0.12 -5.95 17.79
C VAL A 8 0.21 -7.48 17.94
N THR A 9 -0.76 -8.22 17.42
CA THR A 9 -0.74 -9.69 17.47
C THR A 9 0.14 -10.35 16.41
N ARG A 10 0.68 -9.59 15.45
CA ARG A 10 1.45 -10.11 14.31
C ARG A 10 2.90 -10.47 14.66
N PRO A 11 3.70 -9.65 15.36
CA PRO A 11 5.09 -9.97 15.68
C PRO A 11 5.29 -11.32 16.38
N PRO A 12 4.46 -11.72 17.36
CA PRO A 12 4.60 -13.05 18.00
C PRO A 12 4.42 -14.23 17.05
N ARG A 13 3.79 -14.02 15.88
CA ARG A 13 3.54 -15.07 14.86
C ARG A 13 4.68 -15.20 13.85
N LEU A 14 5.65 -14.28 13.85
CA LEU A 14 6.77 -14.27 12.91
C LEU A 14 7.96 -15.04 13.50
N LYS A 15 8.20 -16.25 13.00
CA LYS A 15 9.28 -17.13 13.45
C LYS A 15 10.70 -16.56 13.25
N ALA A 16 10.85 -15.58 12.36
CA ALA A 16 12.13 -14.96 12.04
C ALA A 16 12.53 -13.83 13.01
N ILE A 17 11.62 -13.36 13.86
CA ILE A 17 11.86 -12.22 14.75
C ILE A 17 11.96 -12.72 16.19
N LYS A 18 13.10 -12.45 16.83
CA LYS A 18 13.27 -12.71 18.25
C LYS A 18 12.60 -11.59 19.05
N MET A 19 11.37 -11.83 19.48
CA MET A 19 10.71 -10.99 20.46
C MET A 19 11.59 -10.96 21.72
N TRP A 20 11.93 -9.78 22.23
CA TRP A 20 12.77 -9.55 23.44
C TRP A 20 14.28 -9.65 23.28
N ASP A 21 14.82 -9.33 22.10
CA ASP A 21 16.25 -9.03 22.01
C ASP A 21 16.60 -7.64 22.60
N ARG A 22 17.91 -7.33 22.69
CA ARG A 22 18.40 -6.06 23.22
C ARG A 22 17.83 -4.85 22.46
N TRP A 23 17.74 -4.95 21.14
CA TRP A 23 17.29 -3.84 20.29
C TRP A 23 15.80 -3.60 20.44
N PHE A 24 14.99 -4.65 20.51
CA PHE A 24 13.57 -4.58 20.78
C PHE A 24 13.32 -3.92 22.14
N THR A 25 13.98 -4.38 23.20
CA THR A 25 13.79 -3.82 24.54
C THR A 25 14.25 -2.36 24.62
N THR A 26 15.37 -2.00 23.99
CA THR A 26 15.81 -0.60 23.89
C THR A 26 14.79 0.25 23.15
N ASN A 27 14.29 -0.20 22.00
CA ASN A 27 13.28 0.52 21.23
C ASN A 27 11.99 0.71 22.04
N LEU A 28 11.53 -0.32 22.74
CA LEU A 28 10.36 -0.25 23.61
C LEU A 28 10.55 0.75 24.75
N ALA A 29 11.72 0.72 25.42
CA ALA A 29 12.04 1.68 26.48
C ALA A 29 12.07 3.12 25.97
N CYS A 30 12.64 3.36 24.78
CA CYS A 30 12.63 4.68 24.14
C CYS A 30 11.20 5.15 23.81
N ALA A 31 10.34 4.27 23.28
CA ALA A 31 8.96 4.61 22.98
C ALA A 31 8.17 4.98 24.26
N VAL A 32 8.30 4.18 25.32
CA VAL A 32 7.66 4.47 26.62
C VAL A 32 8.20 5.78 27.22
N ALA A 33 9.51 6.02 27.15
CA ALA A 33 10.11 7.26 27.63
C ALA A 33 9.58 8.48 26.87
N TYR A 34 9.39 8.36 25.55
CA TYR A 34 8.78 9.40 24.73
C TYR A 34 7.34 9.68 25.13
N ASP A 35 6.52 8.64 25.32
CA ASP A 35 5.13 8.79 25.75
C ASP A 35 5.03 9.47 27.12
N VAL A 36 5.90 9.07 28.07
CA VAL A 36 6.00 9.71 29.39
C VAL A 36 6.40 11.18 29.26
N ALA A 37 7.37 11.50 28.39
CA ALA A 37 7.76 12.88 28.14
C ALA A 37 6.60 13.70 27.57
N ILE A 38 5.82 13.16 26.62
CA ILE A 38 4.63 13.82 26.09
C ILE A 38 3.60 14.07 27.19
N VAL A 39 3.32 13.10 28.05
CA VAL A 39 2.38 13.31 29.16
C VAL A 39 2.91 14.36 30.14
N TYR A 40 4.22 14.38 30.42
CA TYR A 40 4.83 15.34 31.33
C TYR A 40 4.79 16.78 30.77
N PHE A 41 5.16 16.99 29.50
CA PHE A 41 5.26 18.32 28.90
C PHE A 41 3.94 18.84 28.28
N CYS A 42 3.09 17.95 27.75
CA CYS A 42 1.88 18.28 27.00
C CYS A 42 0.59 17.79 27.68
N GLY A 43 0.69 17.10 28.82
CA GLY A 43 -0.44 16.50 29.52
C GLY A 43 -1.06 15.31 28.77
N TRP A 44 -2.09 14.73 29.39
CA TRP A 44 -2.87 13.65 28.78
C TRP A 44 -3.54 14.06 27.47
N ALA A 45 -3.86 15.35 27.28
CA ALA A 45 -4.41 15.85 26.04
C ALA A 45 -3.43 15.69 24.85
N GLY A 46 -2.14 15.99 25.05
CA GLY A 46 -1.12 15.77 24.02
C GLY A 46 -0.94 14.29 23.68
N PHE A 47 -0.94 13.42 24.69
CA PHE A 47 -0.89 11.97 24.48
C PHE A 47 -2.11 11.47 23.68
N LEU A 48 -3.33 11.84 24.09
CA LEU A 48 -4.56 11.44 23.40
C LEU A 48 -4.62 12.00 21.98
N TYR A 49 -4.09 13.21 21.74
CA TYR A 49 -3.94 13.75 20.39
C TYR A 49 -3.11 12.82 19.50
N LEU A 50 -1.96 12.33 19.97
CA LEU A 50 -1.14 11.38 19.22
C LEU A 50 -1.84 10.04 18.98
N VAL A 51 -2.55 9.52 19.99
CA VAL A 51 -3.36 8.30 19.86
C VAL A 51 -4.42 8.47 18.77
N PHE A 52 -5.18 9.56 18.79
CA PHE A 52 -6.19 9.83 17.76
C PHE A 52 -5.57 10.11 16.40
N ALA A 53 -4.45 10.83 16.32
CA ALA A 53 -3.72 11.06 15.07
C ALA A 53 -3.28 9.74 14.44
N PHE A 54 -2.81 8.77 15.23
CA PHE A 54 -2.50 7.43 14.76
C PHE A 54 -3.75 6.71 14.21
N PHE A 55 -4.86 6.70 14.94
CA PHE A 55 -6.10 6.07 14.45
C PHE A 55 -6.67 6.75 13.19
N PHE A 56 -6.53 8.07 13.07
CA PHE A 56 -6.97 8.83 11.91
C PHE A 56 -5.94 8.88 10.77
N SER A 57 -4.71 8.39 10.99
CA SER A 57 -3.73 8.22 9.91
C SER A 57 -4.06 7.03 9.01
N ILE A 58 -4.86 6.07 9.52
CA ILE A 58 -5.28 4.85 8.83
C ILE A 58 -6.81 4.72 8.97
N GLY A 59 -7.56 5.31 8.04
CA GLY A 59 -9.03 5.29 8.14
C GLY A 59 -9.78 5.65 6.86
N LEU A 60 -11.11 5.79 7.01
CA LEU A 60 -12.05 6.16 5.95
C LEU A 60 -12.03 7.68 5.69
N HIS A 61 -10.90 8.19 5.20
CA HIS A 61 -10.72 9.57 4.76
C HIS A 61 -9.89 9.58 3.47
N PRO A 62 -9.88 10.68 2.69
CA PRO A 62 -9.22 10.70 1.38
C PRO A 62 -7.76 10.25 1.42
N VAL A 63 -6.94 10.74 2.37
CA VAL A 63 -5.53 10.31 2.45
C VAL A 63 -5.39 8.81 2.79
N GLY A 64 -6.34 8.23 3.52
CA GLY A 64 -6.36 6.79 3.80
C GLY A 64 -6.57 5.94 2.54
N ALA A 65 -7.17 6.49 1.48
CA ALA A 65 -7.32 5.83 0.20
C ALA A 65 -5.97 5.56 -0.51
N ARG A 66 -4.87 6.10 0.00
CA ARG A 66 -3.52 5.71 -0.40
C ARG A 66 -3.34 4.19 -0.29
N TRP A 67 -3.74 3.57 0.82
CA TRP A 67 -3.66 2.11 0.96
C TRP A 67 -4.47 1.37 -0.11
N ILE A 68 -5.58 1.99 -0.57
CA ILE A 68 -6.41 1.43 -1.63
C ILE A 68 -5.69 1.45 -2.96
N GLN A 69 -5.14 2.61 -3.33
CA GLN A 69 -4.33 2.76 -4.52
C GLN A 69 -3.18 1.73 -4.57
N GLU A 70 -2.54 1.50 -3.43
CA GLU A 70 -1.30 0.73 -3.35
C GLU A 70 -1.52 -0.79 -3.35
N HIS A 71 -2.69 -1.26 -2.87
CA HIS A 71 -2.89 -2.69 -2.56
C HIS A 71 -4.20 -3.26 -3.09
N TYR A 72 -5.11 -2.45 -3.61
CA TYR A 72 -6.38 -2.90 -4.15
C TYR A 72 -6.54 -2.53 -5.62
N THR A 73 -6.68 -3.55 -6.46
CA THR A 73 -6.83 -3.43 -7.90
C THR A 73 -7.81 -4.47 -8.42
N TYR A 74 -8.56 -4.08 -9.46
CA TYR A 74 -9.33 -5.01 -10.30
C TYR A 74 -8.64 -5.22 -11.66
N ASP A 75 -7.48 -4.61 -11.85
CA ASP A 75 -6.64 -4.77 -13.02
C ASP A 75 -5.64 -5.90 -12.77
N PHE A 76 -5.70 -6.95 -13.59
CA PHE A 76 -4.79 -8.08 -13.47
C PHE A 76 -3.41 -7.81 -14.09
N ASP A 77 -3.29 -6.77 -14.92
CA ASP A 77 -2.04 -6.42 -15.61
C ASP A 77 -1.19 -5.44 -14.78
N GLN A 78 -1.77 -4.76 -13.78
CA GLN A 78 -1.08 -3.79 -12.96
C GLN A 78 -1.39 -3.98 -11.46
N GLU A 79 -0.37 -4.42 -10.71
CA GLU A 79 -0.50 -4.80 -9.30
C GLU A 79 -0.68 -3.60 -8.36
N THR A 80 -0.14 -2.43 -8.73
CA THR A 80 -0.18 -1.21 -7.92
C THR A 80 -0.20 0.06 -8.78
N PHE A 81 -0.72 1.15 -8.21
CA PHE A 81 -0.99 2.40 -8.93
C PHE A 81 -0.29 3.56 -8.27
N SER A 82 0.10 4.56 -9.07
CA SER A 82 0.45 5.89 -8.58
C SER A 82 -0.78 6.81 -8.48
N TYR A 83 -0.64 7.92 -7.77
CA TYR A 83 -1.61 8.99 -7.61
C TYR A 83 -0.96 10.34 -7.87
N TYR A 84 -1.52 11.07 -8.82
CA TYR A 84 -1.00 12.38 -9.25
C TYR A 84 -1.97 13.53 -8.98
N GLY A 85 -2.95 13.31 -8.11
CA GLY A 85 -3.92 14.35 -7.76
C GLY A 85 -3.37 15.41 -6.80
N PRO A 86 -4.15 16.48 -6.56
CA PRO A 86 -3.68 17.68 -5.86
C PRO A 86 -3.31 17.44 -4.39
N ILE A 87 -3.96 16.47 -3.72
CA ILE A 87 -3.68 16.13 -2.31
C ILE A 87 -2.25 15.58 -2.17
N ASN A 88 -1.64 15.09 -3.25
CA ASN A 88 -0.31 14.51 -3.20
C ASN A 88 0.74 15.53 -2.71
N ARG A 89 0.53 16.83 -2.99
CA ARG A 89 1.43 17.91 -2.52
C ARG A 89 1.47 18.00 -0.99
N VAL A 90 0.32 17.89 -0.31
CA VAL A 90 0.27 17.93 1.15
C VAL A 90 0.63 16.58 1.77
N ALA A 91 0.47 15.49 1.01
CA ALA A 91 0.93 14.15 1.37
C ALA A 91 2.39 13.90 0.98
N LEU A 92 3.20 14.96 0.79
CA LEU A 92 4.64 14.88 0.54
C LEU A 92 5.01 13.95 -0.63
N ASN A 93 4.30 14.07 -1.76
CA ASN A 93 4.49 13.28 -2.98
C ASN A 93 4.43 11.75 -2.77
N MET A 94 3.87 11.27 -1.65
CA MET A 94 3.80 9.85 -1.35
C MET A 94 2.92 9.05 -2.34
N GLY A 95 2.08 9.74 -3.10
CA GLY A 95 1.29 9.15 -4.19
C GLY A 95 2.12 8.67 -5.39
N TYR A 96 3.39 9.08 -5.54
CA TYR A 96 4.31 8.54 -6.56
C TYR A 96 4.80 7.14 -6.15
N HIS A 97 3.86 6.19 -6.11
CA HIS A 97 4.06 4.91 -5.48
C HIS A 97 4.89 3.96 -6.35
N ASN A 98 4.58 3.84 -7.64
CA ASN A 98 5.34 2.98 -8.55
C ASN A 98 6.79 3.45 -8.64
N GLU A 99 6.99 4.77 -8.77
CA GLU A 99 8.32 5.37 -8.77
C GLU A 99 9.10 5.11 -7.47
N HIS A 100 8.41 5.16 -6.32
CA HIS A 100 9.03 4.85 -5.04
C HIS A 100 9.40 3.37 -4.92
N HIS A 101 8.58 2.46 -5.40
CA HIS A 101 8.86 1.03 -5.36
C HIS A 101 9.99 0.62 -6.31
N ASP A 102 10.10 1.26 -7.47
CA ASP A 102 11.18 1.01 -8.41
C ASP A 102 12.53 1.54 -7.89
N LEU A 103 12.53 2.74 -7.31
CA LEU A 103 13.73 3.42 -6.83
C LEU A 103 13.55 3.95 -5.39
N PRO A 104 13.50 3.05 -4.38
CA PRO A 104 13.16 3.42 -3.00
C PRO A 104 14.18 4.32 -2.31
N SER A 105 15.39 4.43 -2.88
CA SER A 105 16.44 5.33 -2.39
C SER A 105 16.26 6.78 -2.84
N VAL A 106 15.39 7.06 -3.82
CA VAL A 106 15.11 8.43 -4.27
C VAL A 106 14.18 9.11 -3.27
N PRO A 107 14.54 10.30 -2.77
CA PRO A 107 13.71 11.00 -1.80
C PRO A 107 12.39 11.48 -2.43
N TRP A 108 11.33 11.51 -1.63
CA TRP A 108 9.96 11.81 -2.06
C TRP A 108 9.82 13.13 -2.83
N ASN A 109 10.63 14.14 -2.50
CA ASN A 109 10.62 15.45 -3.16
C ASN A 109 11.17 15.40 -4.61
N ASN A 110 11.91 14.35 -4.98
CA ASN A 110 12.46 14.14 -6.32
C ASN A 110 11.67 13.13 -7.17
N LEU A 111 10.64 12.45 -6.62
CA LEU A 111 9.89 11.44 -7.37
C LEU A 111 9.18 12.00 -8.62
N ARG A 112 8.71 13.25 -8.57
CA ARG A 112 8.17 13.93 -9.76
C ARG A 112 9.20 14.10 -10.86
N LYS A 113 10.46 14.38 -10.50
CA LYS A 113 11.56 14.50 -11.46
C LYS A 113 11.90 13.14 -12.03
N LEU A 114 11.94 12.10 -11.19
CA LEU A 114 12.17 10.72 -11.62
C LEU A 114 11.14 10.30 -12.69
N ARG A 115 9.85 10.50 -12.41
CA ARG A 115 8.79 10.23 -13.39
C ARG A 115 9.02 10.95 -14.72
N ALA A 116 9.39 12.23 -14.67
CA ALA A 116 9.62 13.04 -15.86
C ALA A 116 10.88 12.64 -16.65
N MET A 117 11.86 11.99 -16.00
CA MET A 117 13.10 11.52 -16.65
C MET A 117 12.95 10.16 -17.32
N ALA A 118 11.92 9.39 -16.95
CA ALA A 118 11.67 8.03 -17.42
C ALA A 118 10.21 7.85 -17.93
N PRO A 119 9.73 8.70 -18.86
CA PRO A 119 8.36 8.65 -19.35
C PRO A 119 7.99 7.29 -19.98
N GLU A 120 8.95 6.62 -20.61
CA GLU A 120 8.78 5.30 -21.23
C GLU A 120 8.34 4.21 -20.24
N PHE A 121 8.66 4.37 -18.95
CA PHE A 121 8.25 3.45 -17.89
C PHE A 121 6.94 3.87 -17.23
N TYR A 122 6.64 5.17 -17.16
CA TYR A 122 5.58 5.68 -16.28
C TYR A 122 4.37 6.28 -16.99
N GLU A 123 4.47 6.71 -18.25
CA GLU A 123 3.34 7.37 -18.96
C GLU A 123 2.24 6.38 -19.36
N ASN A 124 2.59 5.13 -19.59
CA ASN A 124 1.64 4.07 -19.97
C ASN A 124 0.97 3.40 -18.76
N LEU A 125 1.42 3.70 -17.53
CA LEU A 125 0.86 3.13 -16.31
C LEU A 125 -0.45 3.83 -15.95
N LYS A 126 -1.43 3.04 -15.53
CA LYS A 126 -2.70 3.56 -15.00
C LYS A 126 -2.44 4.19 -13.64
N TYR A 127 -3.18 5.26 -13.32
CA TYR A 127 -3.00 6.01 -12.08
C TYR A 127 -4.32 6.64 -11.61
N HIS A 128 -4.36 7.03 -10.34
CA HIS A 128 -5.50 7.75 -9.78
C HIS A 128 -5.29 9.27 -9.77
N SER A 129 -6.36 10.02 -10.05
CA SER A 129 -6.38 11.49 -9.97
C SER A 129 -7.10 12.02 -8.73
N SER A 130 -7.94 11.20 -8.09
CA SER A 130 -8.68 11.56 -6.87
C SER A 130 -8.78 10.40 -5.89
N TRP A 131 -8.17 10.56 -4.71
CA TRP A 131 -8.29 9.62 -3.61
C TRP A 131 -9.69 9.58 -3.00
N SER A 132 -10.40 10.70 -2.95
CA SER A 132 -11.80 10.71 -2.52
C SER A 132 -12.64 9.84 -3.46
N ARG A 133 -12.48 10.02 -4.78
CA ARG A 133 -13.18 9.18 -5.78
C ARG A 133 -12.83 7.71 -5.60
N LEU A 134 -11.55 7.39 -5.44
CA LEU A 134 -11.09 6.02 -5.20
C LEU A 134 -11.71 5.40 -3.93
N LEU A 135 -11.76 6.16 -2.83
CA LEU A 135 -12.38 5.72 -1.59
C LEU A 135 -13.87 5.40 -1.78
N PHE A 136 -14.62 6.31 -2.41
CA PHE A 136 -16.04 6.08 -2.69
C PHE A 136 -16.23 4.87 -3.62
N GLN A 137 -15.38 4.75 -4.64
CA GLN A 137 -15.44 3.61 -5.54
C GLN A 137 -15.20 2.30 -4.79
N PHE A 138 -14.16 2.21 -3.97
CA PHE A 138 -13.86 1.02 -3.19
C PHE A 138 -15.00 0.62 -2.23
N VAL A 139 -15.69 1.60 -1.63
CA VAL A 139 -16.78 1.35 -0.68
C VAL A 139 -18.08 0.92 -1.39
N PHE A 140 -18.40 1.53 -2.53
CA PHE A 140 -19.74 1.41 -3.14
C PHE A 140 -19.76 0.57 -4.43
N ASP A 141 -18.62 0.35 -5.08
CA ASP A 141 -18.53 -0.46 -6.30
C ASP A 141 -18.37 -1.94 -5.94
N LYS A 142 -19.37 -2.75 -6.34
CA LYS A 142 -19.43 -4.19 -6.04
C LYS A 142 -18.28 -5.00 -6.66
N ARG A 143 -17.53 -4.43 -7.60
CA ARG A 143 -16.35 -5.07 -8.20
C ARG A 143 -15.15 -5.10 -7.25
N TYR A 144 -15.09 -4.18 -6.28
CA TYR A 144 -14.05 -4.17 -5.27
C TYR A 144 -14.42 -5.09 -4.10
N SER A 145 -13.42 -5.82 -3.64
CA SER A 145 -13.46 -6.63 -2.43
C SER A 145 -12.12 -6.53 -1.70
N LEU A 146 -12.06 -7.01 -0.47
CA LEU A 146 -10.79 -7.12 0.28
C LEU A 146 -9.79 -8.13 -0.34
N TYR A 147 -10.21 -8.85 -1.40
CA TYR A 147 -9.39 -9.78 -2.18
C TYR A 147 -9.06 -9.26 -3.58
N SER A 148 -9.50 -8.05 -3.93
CA SER A 148 -9.18 -7.40 -5.19
C SER A 148 -7.72 -6.96 -5.17
N ARG A 149 -6.79 -7.89 -5.32
CA ARG A 149 -5.34 -7.69 -5.37
C ARG A 149 -4.72 -8.74 -6.28
N VAL A 150 -3.59 -8.41 -6.90
CA VAL A 150 -2.82 -9.40 -7.65
C VAL A 150 -1.89 -10.12 -6.69
N GLU A 151 -2.00 -11.45 -6.62
CA GLU A 151 -1.02 -12.30 -5.95
C GLU A 151 -0.20 -13.03 -7.00
N ARG A 152 1.10 -12.74 -7.07
CA ARG A 152 1.99 -13.47 -7.97
C ARG A 152 2.03 -14.93 -7.52
N MET A 153 1.48 -15.83 -8.33
CA MET A 153 1.64 -17.26 -8.10
C MET A 153 3.13 -17.58 -8.24
N LYS A 154 3.73 -18.17 -7.21
CA LYS A 154 5.05 -18.77 -7.34
C LYS A 154 4.91 -19.88 -8.38
N GLU A 155 5.46 -19.69 -9.58
CA GLU A 155 5.70 -20.81 -10.48
C GLU A 155 6.51 -21.83 -9.66
N LYS A 156 5.90 -22.98 -9.36
CA LYS A 156 6.70 -24.15 -9.04
C LYS A 156 7.60 -24.29 -10.25
N ALA A 157 8.90 -24.14 -10.07
CA ALA A 157 9.88 -24.36 -11.12
C ALA A 157 9.63 -25.74 -11.72
N ALA A 158 8.87 -25.78 -12.81
CA ALA A 158 8.74 -26.91 -13.67
C ALA A 158 10.06 -26.92 -14.44
N SER A 159 11.00 -27.67 -13.89
CA SER A 159 12.22 -28.08 -14.56
C SER A 159 11.91 -28.41 -16.01
N GLN A 160 12.64 -27.72 -16.88
CA GLN A 160 12.59 -27.81 -18.34
C GLN A 160 12.62 -29.26 -18.83
N ALA A 161 11.59 -29.61 -19.60
CA ALA A 161 11.71 -30.48 -20.77
C ALA A 161 10.62 -30.08 -21.77
N ALA A 162 11.02 -29.48 -22.89
CA ALA A 162 10.16 -29.19 -24.04
C ALA A 162 10.42 -30.23 -25.15
N PRO A 163 9.62 -30.31 -26.23
CA PRO A 163 8.19 -30.03 -26.38
C PRO A 163 7.43 -31.23 -27.01
N GLY A 164 6.14 -31.38 -26.69
CA GLY A 164 5.25 -32.36 -27.33
C GLY A 164 3.86 -31.76 -27.55
N MET A 165 3.54 -31.49 -28.81
CA MET A 165 2.27 -30.96 -29.31
C MET A 165 1.06 -31.80 -28.89
N ARG A 166 0.01 -31.17 -28.30
CA ARG A 166 -1.42 -31.42 -28.57
C ARG A 166 -2.36 -30.50 -27.80
N ASP A 167 -3.01 -29.65 -28.58
CA ASP A 167 -4.44 -29.34 -28.68
C ASP A 167 -5.40 -29.26 -27.45
N SER A 168 -6.12 -28.13 -27.49
CA SER A 168 -7.51 -27.81 -27.11
C SER A 168 -8.04 -27.85 -25.65
N ARG A 169 -8.71 -26.73 -25.35
CA ARG A 169 -9.73 -26.44 -24.31
C ARG A 169 -9.21 -25.92 -22.96
N THR A 170 -9.11 -24.60 -22.86
CA THR A 170 -9.26 -23.88 -21.59
C THR A 170 -10.42 -22.90 -21.70
N GLY A 171 -11.33 -22.99 -20.74
CA GLY A 171 -12.66 -22.39 -20.75
C GLY A 171 -12.68 -20.87 -20.71
N ASN A 172 -13.85 -20.35 -21.07
CA ASN A 172 -14.28 -18.97 -20.92
C ASN A 172 -14.00 -18.46 -19.50
N LEU A 173 -12.91 -17.71 -19.34
CA LEU A 173 -12.87 -16.60 -18.40
C LEU A 173 -13.35 -15.38 -19.19
N ASP A 174 -14.45 -14.80 -18.75
CA ASP A 174 -14.97 -13.56 -19.32
C ASP A 174 -13.98 -12.42 -19.03
N LEU A 175 -13.14 -12.11 -20.03
CA LEU A 175 -12.15 -11.04 -20.01
C LEU A 175 -12.76 -9.67 -20.31
N SER A 176 -14.09 -9.53 -20.36
CA SER A 176 -14.77 -8.26 -20.68
C SER A 176 -14.84 -7.29 -19.49
N ALA A 177 -13.73 -7.09 -18.78
CA ALA A 177 -13.59 -5.93 -17.92
C ALA A 177 -13.45 -4.69 -18.81
N ARG A 178 -14.57 -4.01 -19.07
CA ARG A 178 -14.56 -2.71 -19.77
C ARG A 178 -13.53 -1.79 -19.10
N PRO A 179 -12.65 -1.13 -19.87
CA PRO A 179 -11.69 -0.20 -19.32
C PRO A 179 -12.42 0.88 -18.53
N ILE A 180 -12.05 1.06 -17.26
CA ILE A 180 -12.48 2.21 -16.48
C ILE A 180 -11.67 3.38 -17.03
N SER A 181 -12.35 4.30 -17.72
CA SER A 181 -11.77 5.59 -18.06
C SER A 181 -11.44 6.32 -16.77
N PHE A 182 -10.15 6.55 -16.55
CA PHE A 182 -9.65 7.36 -15.46
C PHE A 182 -9.99 8.83 -15.67
#